data_AF-A0A3A8IHJ8-F1
#
_entry.id   AF-A0A3A8IHJ8-F1
#
_cell.length_a   1.000
_cell.length_b   1.000
_cell.length_c   1.000
_cell.angle_alpha   90.00
_cell.angle_beta   90.00
_cell.angle_gamma   90.00
#
_symmetry.space_group_name_H-M   'P 1'
#
loop_
_entity.id
_entity.type
_entity.pdbx_description
1 polymer ?
#
loop_
_entity_poly.entity_id
_entity_poly.type
_entity_poly.pdbx_seq_one_letter_code
_entity_poly.pdbx_strand_id
1 'polypeptide(L)'
;MYAGADGNGQTTSDGSDACALHTVAAWLLLSAPGMRNQERMALAQRLGQAELEMQKAMLALDGNPAARTRLAEARGEYRAAEQQALRVLGAHAALEVIEQLKAGP
;
A
#
# COMPACT_ATOMS: atom_id res chain seq x y z
N MET A 1 -24.51 5.44 -48.73
CA MET A 1 -24.10 6.65 -47.97
C MET A 1 -24.80 6.55 -46.62
N TYR A 2 -24.18 6.41 -45.45
CA TYR A 2 -22.81 6.61 -44.97
C TYR A 2 -22.30 5.38 -44.19
N ALA A 3 -20.98 5.22 -44.18
CA ALA A 3 -20.23 4.26 -43.37
C ALA A 3 -19.89 4.85 -41.99
N GLY A 4 -19.60 3.97 -41.02
CA GLY A 4 -19.00 4.31 -39.73
C GLY A 4 -18.82 3.07 -38.88
N ALA A 5 -17.61 2.51 -38.91
CA ALA A 5 -17.19 1.38 -38.08
C ALA A 5 -16.20 1.91 -37.04
N ASP A 6 -16.41 1.53 -35.78
CA ASP A 6 -15.43 1.48 -34.70
C ASP A 6 -16.05 0.61 -33.59
N GLY A 7 -15.47 -0.49 -33.12
CA GLY A 7 -14.05 -0.80 -33.06
C GLY A 7 -13.55 -0.53 -31.65
N ASN A 8 -13.32 -1.63 -30.93
CA ASN A 8 -12.46 -1.76 -29.77
C ASN A 8 -13.03 -1.52 -28.37
N GLY A 9 -12.86 -2.57 -27.57
CA GLY A 9 -13.05 -2.56 -26.14
C GLY A 9 -12.20 -1.50 -25.47
N GLN A 10 -12.85 -0.74 -24.59
CA GLN A 10 -12.17 -0.15 -23.47
C GLN A 10 -12.66 -0.92 -22.25
N THR A 11 -11.75 -1.75 -21.75
CA THR A 11 -11.85 -2.46 -20.49
C THR A 11 -12.30 -1.52 -19.39
N THR A 12 -13.22 -1.99 -18.56
CA THR A 12 -13.43 -1.48 -17.20
C THR A 12 -12.12 -1.69 -16.41
N SER A 13 -11.15 -0.81 -16.65
CA SER A 13 -9.88 -0.77 -15.94
C SER A 13 -9.97 0.38 -14.94
N ASP A 14 -10.85 0.24 -13.95
CA ASP A 14 -10.98 1.26 -12.90
C ASP A 14 -11.23 0.65 -11.50
N GLY A 15 -10.92 -0.64 -11.32
CA GLY A 15 -11.07 -1.31 -10.02
C GLY A 15 -9.98 -2.32 -9.65
N SER A 16 -9.20 -2.82 -10.62
CA SER A 16 -8.19 -3.86 -10.36
C SER A 16 -6.82 -3.32 -9.95
N ASP A 17 -6.43 -2.12 -10.39
CA ASP A 17 -5.06 -1.63 -10.13
C ASP A 17 -4.88 -1.10 -8.71
N ALA A 18 -5.96 -0.62 -8.07
CA ALA A 18 -5.94 -0.27 -6.64
C ALA A 18 -5.85 -1.51 -5.74
N CYS A 19 -6.36 -2.67 -6.20
CA CYS A 19 -6.29 -3.94 -5.46
C CYS A 19 -4.91 -4.62 -5.59
N ALA A 20 -4.17 -4.37 -6.67
CA ALA A 20 -2.83 -4.94 -6.86
C ALA A 20 -1.77 -4.28 -5.94
N LEU A 21 -1.94 -3.00 -5.62
CA LEU A 21 -1.02 -2.25 -4.74
C LEU A 21 -1.11 -2.70 -3.27
N HIS A 22 -2.25 -3.25 -2.83
CA HIS A 22 -2.49 -3.81 -1.49
C HIS A 22 -1.54 -4.95 -1.10
N THR A 23 -1.01 -5.68 -2.10
CA THR A 23 -0.24 -6.91 -1.83
C THR A 23 1.24 -6.61 -1.66
N VAL A 24 1.79 -5.69 -2.46
CA VAL A 24 3.24 -5.59 -2.66
C VAL A 24 3.97 -5.08 -1.41
N ALA A 25 3.50 -4.03 -0.74
CA ALA A 25 4.20 -3.49 0.44
C ALA A 25 4.15 -4.43 1.66
N ALA A 26 3.01 -5.07 1.91
CA ALA A 26 2.86 -6.09 2.95
C ALA A 26 3.68 -7.35 2.62
N TRP A 27 3.69 -7.80 1.37
CA TRP A 27 4.56 -8.89 0.91
C TRP A 27 6.04 -8.56 1.05
N LEU A 28 6.46 -7.36 0.64
CA LEU A 28 7.84 -6.91 0.74
C LEU A 28 8.31 -6.89 2.20
N LEU A 29 7.45 -6.41 3.11
CA LEU A 29 7.72 -6.51 4.54
C LEU A 29 7.84 -7.96 5.00
N LEU A 30 6.97 -8.88 4.58
CA LEU A 30 7.07 -10.30 5.00
C LEU A 30 8.26 -11.06 4.39
N SER A 31 8.76 -10.63 3.23
CA SER A 31 9.79 -11.34 2.45
C SER A 31 11.23 -10.91 2.76
N ALA A 32 11.44 -9.76 3.40
CA ALA A 32 12.78 -9.24 3.67
C ALA A 32 13.54 -10.05 4.76
N PRO A 33 14.70 -10.66 4.46
CA PRO A 33 15.46 -11.47 5.42
C PRO A 33 16.21 -10.60 6.44
N GLY A 34 16.30 -11.00 7.72
CA GLY A 34 17.19 -10.38 8.72
C GLY A 34 16.57 -9.40 9.73
N MET A 35 15.27 -9.12 9.65
CA MET A 35 14.59 -8.20 10.57
C MET A 35 13.91 -8.96 11.74
N ARG A 36 13.84 -8.36 12.94
CA ARG A 36 13.11 -8.96 14.08
C ARG A 36 11.63 -9.12 13.73
N ASN A 37 11.18 -10.37 13.63
CA ASN A 37 9.90 -10.78 13.05
C ASN A 37 8.68 -10.01 13.62
N GLN A 38 8.72 -9.65 14.91
CA GLN A 38 7.61 -8.99 15.61
C GLN A 38 7.36 -7.54 15.17
N GLU A 39 8.40 -6.71 15.01
CA GLU A 39 8.23 -5.30 14.62
C GLU A 39 7.66 -5.19 13.20
N ARG A 40 8.10 -6.11 12.33
CA ARG A 40 7.66 -6.24 10.95
C ARG A 40 6.22 -6.73 10.83
N MET A 41 5.83 -7.72 11.63
CA MET A 41 4.44 -8.20 11.70
C MET A 41 3.50 -7.12 12.24
N ALA A 42 3.89 -6.40 13.30
CA ALA A 42 3.08 -5.33 13.86
C ALA A 42 2.87 -4.18 12.85
N LEU A 43 3.92 -3.84 12.10
CA LEU A 43 3.86 -2.83 11.05
C LEU A 43 2.98 -3.27 9.86
N ALA A 44 3.13 -4.52 9.40
CA ALA A 44 2.30 -5.09 8.34
C ALA A 44 0.81 -5.16 8.75
N GLN A 45 0.54 -5.56 9.99
CA GLN A 45 -0.82 -5.55 10.54
C GLN A 45 -1.39 -4.14 10.60
N ARG A 46 -0.60 -3.16 11.06
CA ARG A 46 -1.03 -1.76 11.13
C ARG A 46 -1.33 -1.19 9.75
N LEU A 47 -0.49 -1.48 8.75
CA LEU A 47 -0.70 -1.04 7.38
C LEU A 47 -1.98 -1.66 6.81
N GLY A 48 -2.15 -2.97 6.93
CA GLY A 48 -3.36 -3.66 6.46
C GLY A 48 -4.63 -3.20 7.15
N GLN A 49 -4.58 -2.89 8.45
CA GLN A 49 -5.73 -2.36 9.17
C GLN A 49 -6.08 -0.94 8.71
N ALA A 50 -5.09 -0.05 8.57
CA ALA A 50 -5.31 1.32 8.09
C ALA A 50 -5.89 1.33 6.66
N GLU A 51 -5.42 0.41 5.83
CA GLU A 51 -5.91 0.24 4.46
C GLU A 51 -7.36 -0.25 4.42
N LEU A 52 -7.70 -1.24 5.25
CA LEU A 52 -9.07 -1.74 5.39
C LEU A 52 -10.02 -0.62 5.84
N GLU A 53 -9.62 0.20 6.82
CA GLU A 53 -10.44 1.33 7.27
C GLU A 53 -10.57 2.42 6.20
N MET A 54 -9.52 2.67 5.41
CA MET A 54 -9.61 3.58 4.25
C MET A 54 -10.60 3.07 3.21
N GLN A 55 -10.55 1.78 2.87
CA GLN A 55 -11.49 1.17 1.93
C GLN A 55 -12.93 1.23 2.43
N LYS A 56 -13.16 0.90 3.71
CA LYS A 56 -14.49 1.03 4.33
C LYS A 56 -15.00 2.46 4.26
N ALA A 57 -14.15 3.45 4.55
CA ALA A 57 -14.51 4.86 4.46
C ALA A 57 -14.82 5.30 3.03
N MET A 58 -14.12 4.76 2.02
CA MET A 58 -14.44 4.99 0.60
C MET A 58 -15.78 4.39 0.21
N LEU A 59 -16.07 3.15 0.63
CA LEU A 59 -17.34 2.48 0.35
C LEU A 59 -18.53 3.17 1.03
N ALA A 60 -18.32 3.73 2.22
CA ALA A 60 -19.33 4.44 2.99
C ALA A 60 -19.46 5.93 2.61
N LEU A 61 -18.80 6.38 1.54
CA LEU A 61 -18.82 7.78 1.12
C LEU A 61 -20.16 8.12 0.47
N ASP A 62 -21.05 8.76 1.23
CA ASP A 62 -22.38 9.19 0.80
C ASP A 62 -22.46 10.70 0.46
N GLY A 63 -21.30 11.36 0.37
CA GLY A 63 -21.18 12.79 0.09
C GLY A 63 -21.42 13.71 1.30
N ASN A 64 -21.85 13.16 2.45
CA ASN A 64 -22.04 13.96 3.65
C ASN A 64 -20.67 14.45 4.21
N PRO A 65 -20.62 15.59 4.92
CA PRO A 65 -19.35 16.12 5.45
C PRO A 65 -18.63 15.18 6.42
N ALA A 66 -19.37 14.44 7.26
CA ALA A 66 -18.79 13.50 8.22
C ALA A 66 -18.12 12.30 7.52
N ALA A 67 -18.70 11.78 6.44
CA ALA A 67 -18.12 10.72 5.62
C ALA A 67 -16.83 11.18 4.93
N ARG A 68 -16.81 12.43 4.45
CA ARG A 68 -15.59 13.05 3.89
C ARG A 68 -14.50 13.21 4.95
N THR A 69 -14.84 13.62 6.16
CA THR A 69 -13.88 13.71 7.29
C THR A 69 -13.30 12.33 7.63
N ARG A 70 -14.14 11.30 7.79
CA ARG A 70 -13.68 9.93 8.08
C ARG A 70 -12.74 9.39 7.01
N LEU A 71 -13.03 9.66 5.73
CA LEU A 71 -12.14 9.27 4.64
C LEU A 71 -10.80 10.02 4.68
N ALA A 72 -10.81 11.31 5.01
CA ALA A 72 -9.58 12.09 5.16
C ALA A 72 -8.70 11.57 6.32
N GLU A 73 -9.32 11.24 7.45
CA GLU A 73 -8.64 10.64 8.61
C GLU A 73 -8.04 9.27 8.26
N ALA A 74 -8.81 8.38 7.64
CA ALA A 74 -8.34 7.05 7.25
C ALA A 74 -7.18 7.10 6.25
N ARG A 75 -7.21 8.06 5.30
CA ARG A 75 -6.07 8.32 4.40
C ARG A 75 -4.83 8.83 5.15
N GLY A 76 -5.01 9.65 6.17
CA GLY A 76 -3.93 10.13 7.03
C GLY A 76 -3.23 8.98 7.75
N GLU A 77 -4.01 8.09 8.36
CA GLU A 77 -3.50 6.90 9.05
C GLU A 77 -2.80 5.93 8.11
N TYR A 78 -3.36 5.69 6.92
CA TYR A 78 -2.71 4.85 5.90
C TYR A 78 -1.34 5.41 5.50
N ARG A 79 -1.25 6.71 5.18
CA ARG A 79 0.02 7.36 4.83
C ARG A 79 1.03 7.32 5.97
N ALA A 80 0.58 7.48 7.21
CA ALA A 80 1.46 7.38 8.38
C ALA A 80 2.03 5.96 8.54
N ALA A 81 1.19 4.93 8.37
CA ALA A 81 1.61 3.54 8.40
C ALA A 81 2.56 3.20 7.24
N GLU A 82 2.28 3.68 6.03
CA GLU A 82 3.13 3.50 4.84
C GLU A 82 4.50 4.15 5.03
N GLN A 83 4.56 5.39 5.52
CA GLN A 83 5.84 6.06 5.81
C GLN A 83 6.65 5.33 6.88
N GLN A 84 5.98 4.81 7.91
CA GLN A 84 6.65 3.99 8.92
C GLN A 84 7.21 2.71 8.29
N ALA A 85 6.47 2.08 7.38
CA ALA A 85 6.93 0.90 6.65
C ALA A 85 8.15 1.17 5.78
N LEU A 86 8.12 2.26 5.00
CA LEU A 86 9.23 2.65 4.15
C LEU A 86 10.50 3.00 4.95
N ARG A 87 10.38 3.64 6.13
CA ARG A 87 11.52 3.90 7.01
C ARG A 87 12.18 2.61 7.50
N VAL A 88 11.36 1.63 7.90
CA VAL A 88 11.84 0.34 8.39
C VAL A 88 12.50 -0.46 7.27
N LEU A 89 11.88 -0.51 6.08
CA LEU A 89 12.45 -1.15 4.89
C LEU A 89 13.77 -0.48 4.47
N GLY A 90 13.82 0.86 4.44
CA GLY A 90 15.03 1.61 4.10
C GLY A 90 16.17 1.44 5.10
N ALA A 91 15.86 1.41 6.40
CA ALA A 91 16.85 1.15 7.45
C ALA A 91 17.44 -0.27 7.32
N HIS A 92 16.62 -1.24 6.92
CA HIS A 92 17.07 -2.61 6.70
C HIS A 92 17.94 -2.76 5.46
N ALA A 93 17.54 -2.17 4.33
CA ALA A 93 18.37 -2.12 3.13
C ALA A 93 19.75 -1.49 3.41
N ALA A 94 19.80 -0.45 4.25
CA ALA A 94 21.06 0.16 4.68
C ALA A 94 21.91 -0.78 5.55
N LEU A 95 21.30 -1.57 6.45
CA LEU A 95 22.00 -2.55 7.26
C LEU A 95 22.61 -3.67 6.40
N GLU A 96 21.87 -4.21 5.44
CA GLU A 96 22.39 -5.24 4.53
C GLU A 96 23.63 -4.77 3.76
N VAL A 97 23.64 -3.52 3.29
CA VAL A 97 24.81 -2.91 2.64
C VAL A 97 26.01 -2.82 3.59
N ILE A 98 25.79 -2.41 4.85
CA ILE A 98 26.87 -2.33 5.86
C ILE A 98 27.42 -3.73 6.17
N GLU A 99 26.57 -4.75 6.26
CA GLU A 99 26.98 -6.13 6.49
C GLU A 99 27.79 -6.68 5.32
N GLN A 100 27.37 -6.44 4.08
CA GLN A 100 28.14 -6.80 2.88
C GLN A 100 29.51 -6.12 2.83
N LEU A 101 29.58 -4.83 3.19
CA LEU A 101 30.86 -4.10 3.27
C LEU A 101 31.78 -4.63 4.37
N LYS A 102 31.21 -5.12 5.49
CA LYS A 102 31.98 -5.76 6.58
C LYS A 102 32.44 -7.18 6.24
N ALA A 103 31.68 -7.91 5.44
CA ALA A 103 32.00 -9.29 5.07
C ALA A 103 33.23 -9.40 4.14
N GLY A 104 33.61 -8.30 3.47
CA GLY A 104 34.69 -8.28 2.48
C GLY A 104 34.32 -9.06 1.20
N PRO A 105 34.94 -8.74 0.04
CA PRO A 105 34.80 -9.54 -1.16
C PRO A 105 35.42 -10.93 -1.03
#